data_AF-F0Q869-F1
#
_entry.id   AF-F0Q869-F1
#
_cell.length_a   1.000
_cell.length_b   1.000
_cell.length_c   1.000
_cell.angle_alpha   90.00
_cell.angle_beta   90.00
_cell.angle_gamma   90.00
#
_symmetry.space_group_name_H-M   'P 1'
#
loop_
_entity.id
_entity.type
_entity.pdbx_description
1 polymer ?
#
loop_
_entity_poly.entity_id
_entity_poly.type
_entity_poly.pdbx_seq_one_letter_code
_entity_poly.pdbx_strand_id
1 'polypeptide(L)'
;MAYRVASYAFKGYIGFSAIYVPAMAGSMLYLGARHPKDLLSHPGQTLMGGASFSNRVTKETVQEGRANVMAAFGSHIPADSACHSIVPVIGFQSPDASTRDSHLIRERNGQPTTMYLYPFASNAGALHTVHHEYVHCVTHPGFDKAIRKSEHWRTLNEALTEYFADQLPGSWIGKLGVYDFSKLANGKRLKAAAAELEATVGKEVLRKAFFAGDPQAISQVTDVVLDIWPKRPNFSAWPMVRWLPRHQQQALGECFVGLSLLDQQKLPTTSHSVWASQLLPVWTFDSISKQQAQRMQEQAEEARNRFGRPFDRAFCHTDPEVQAAAMQTIGEELARWWKTVL
;
A
#
# COMPACT_ATOMS: atom_id res chain seq x y z
N MET A 1 0.04 -18.74 41.22
CA MET A 1 0.90 -18.18 40.13
C MET A 1 0.23 -17.05 39.33
N ALA A 2 -1.09 -17.09 39.07
CA ALA A 2 -1.83 -16.06 38.32
C ALA A 2 -1.85 -14.63 38.93
N TYR A 3 -1.88 -14.51 40.27
CA TYR A 3 -1.89 -13.19 40.94
C TYR A 3 -0.60 -12.38 40.77
N ARG A 4 0.55 -13.04 40.59
CA ARG A 4 1.83 -12.35 40.38
C ARG A 4 1.96 -11.79 38.96
N VAL A 5 1.43 -12.48 37.96
CA VAL A 5 1.45 -12.02 36.55
C VAL A 5 0.57 -10.78 36.36
N ALA A 6 -0.63 -10.74 36.98
CA ALA A 6 -1.51 -9.56 36.95
C ALA A 6 -0.89 -8.34 37.64
N SER A 7 -0.14 -8.54 38.73
CA SER A 7 0.54 -7.46 39.47
C SER A 7 1.68 -6.81 38.68
N TYR A 8 2.47 -7.59 37.93
CA TYR A 8 3.53 -7.05 37.07
C TYR A 8 2.98 -6.34 35.83
N ALA A 9 1.90 -6.85 35.23
CA ALA A 9 1.22 -6.16 34.13
C ALA A 9 0.59 -4.83 34.60
N PHE A 10 -0.02 -4.80 35.78
CA PHE A 10 -0.61 -3.59 36.36
C PHE A 10 0.45 -2.56 36.81
N LYS A 11 1.56 -3.00 37.41
CA LYS A 11 2.69 -2.12 37.76
C LYS A 11 3.44 -1.62 36.52
N GLY A 12 3.58 -2.42 35.48
CA GLY A 12 4.12 -2.00 34.18
C GLY A 12 3.24 -0.96 33.50
N TYR A 13 1.91 -1.11 33.58
CA TYR A 13 0.95 -0.15 33.06
C TYR A 13 0.95 1.18 33.83
N ILE A 14 1.02 1.13 35.17
CA ILE A 14 1.15 2.34 36.02
C ILE A 14 2.51 3.02 35.82
N GLY A 15 3.60 2.27 35.71
CA GLY A 15 4.93 2.82 35.44
C GLY A 15 5.04 3.48 34.07
N PHE A 16 4.43 2.88 33.04
CA PHE A 16 4.36 3.45 31.70
C PHE A 16 3.53 4.74 31.68
N SER A 17 2.34 4.74 32.31
CA SER A 17 1.48 5.94 32.36
C SER A 17 2.05 7.07 33.23
N ALA A 18 2.76 6.76 34.32
CA ALA A 18 3.43 7.75 35.17
C ALA A 18 4.61 8.47 34.50
N ILE A 19 5.22 7.89 33.46
CA ILE A 19 6.30 8.52 32.69
C ILE A 19 5.76 9.16 31.41
N TYR A 20 4.83 8.47 30.74
CA TYR A 20 4.28 8.90 29.46
C TYR A 20 3.45 10.19 29.59
N VAL A 21 2.59 10.30 30.61
CA VAL A 21 1.74 11.48 30.78
C VAL A 21 2.55 12.75 31.07
N PRO A 22 3.55 12.74 31.98
CA PRO A 22 4.42 13.90 32.16
C PRO A 22 5.29 14.22 30.94
N ALA A 23 5.81 13.21 30.25
CA ALA A 23 6.58 13.42 29.02
C ALA A 23 5.72 14.06 27.92
N MET A 24 4.49 13.59 27.75
CA MET A 24 3.51 14.15 26.83
C MET A 24 3.16 15.60 27.18
N ALA A 25 2.87 15.89 28.46
CA ALA A 25 2.58 17.25 28.92
C ALA A 25 3.78 18.18 28.69
N GLY A 26 5.01 17.71 28.99
CA GLY A 26 6.25 18.43 28.71
C GLY A 26 6.45 18.70 27.23
N SER A 27 6.18 17.71 26.37
CA SER A 27 6.23 17.84 24.90
C SER A 27 5.22 18.88 24.37
N MET A 28 3.97 18.82 24.84
CA MET A 28 2.94 19.80 24.50
C MET A 28 3.33 21.23 24.94
N LEU A 29 3.84 21.39 26.16
CA LEU A 29 4.32 22.69 26.66
C LEU A 29 5.51 23.20 25.85
N TYR A 30 6.46 22.32 25.54
CA TYR A 30 7.63 22.65 24.71
C TYR A 30 7.20 23.15 23.33
N LEU A 31 6.32 22.42 22.64
CA LEU A 31 5.84 22.82 21.31
C LEU A 31 5.01 24.09 21.36
N GLY A 32 4.15 24.24 22.38
CA GLY A 32 3.38 25.47 22.60
C GLY A 32 4.27 26.69 22.80
N ALA A 33 5.36 26.54 23.57
CA ALA A 33 6.32 27.61 23.80
C ALA A 33 7.18 27.94 22.56
N ARG A 34 7.54 26.92 21.77
CA ARG A 34 8.37 27.09 20.56
C ARG A 34 7.59 27.54 19.33
N HIS A 35 6.30 27.22 19.26
CA HIS A 35 5.43 27.53 18.13
C HIS A 35 4.12 28.20 18.60
N PRO A 36 4.19 29.36 19.28
CA PRO A 36 3.02 29.99 19.88
C PRO A 36 1.96 30.39 18.84
N LYS A 37 2.38 30.76 17.61
CA LYS A 37 1.45 31.05 16.52
C LYS A 37 0.67 29.81 16.07
N ASP A 38 1.34 28.66 15.95
CA ASP A 38 0.68 27.41 15.56
C ASP A 38 -0.27 26.92 16.68
N LEU A 39 0.11 27.10 17.96
CA LEU A 39 -0.78 26.80 19.07
C LEU A 39 -2.02 27.70 19.07
N LEU A 40 -1.89 28.99 18.73
CA LEU A 40 -3.01 29.93 18.68
C LEU A 40 -3.96 29.67 17.51
N SER A 41 -3.41 29.42 16.31
CA SER A 41 -4.21 29.26 15.08
C SER A 41 -4.65 27.81 14.83
N HIS A 42 -3.89 26.84 15.31
CA HIS A 42 -4.09 25.39 15.12
C HIS A 42 -3.85 24.60 16.42
N PRO A 43 -4.58 24.91 17.51
CA PRO A 43 -4.33 24.35 18.84
C PRO A 43 -4.42 22.83 18.87
N GLY A 44 -5.45 22.26 18.24
CA GLY A 44 -5.65 20.81 18.24
C GLY A 44 -4.47 20.06 17.62
N GLN A 45 -3.92 20.57 16.52
CA GLN A 45 -2.87 19.90 15.77
C GLN A 45 -1.50 20.09 16.42
N THR A 46 -1.25 21.25 17.00
CA THR A 46 -0.04 21.50 17.80
C THR A 46 -0.01 20.61 19.04
N LEU A 47 -1.16 20.43 19.72
CA LEU A 47 -1.28 19.53 20.86
C LEU A 47 -1.16 18.06 20.46
N MET A 48 -1.73 17.66 19.33
CA MET A 48 -1.55 16.30 18.79
C MET A 48 -0.09 16.00 18.45
N GLY A 49 0.65 16.96 17.89
CA GLY A 49 2.10 16.85 17.71
C GLY A 49 2.84 16.63 19.04
N GLY A 50 2.40 17.33 20.10
CA GLY A 50 2.93 17.12 21.45
C GLY A 50 2.63 15.71 21.98
N ALA A 51 1.42 15.22 21.75
CA ALA A 51 0.97 13.87 22.12
C ALA A 51 1.75 12.75 21.42
N SER A 52 2.13 12.97 20.16
CA SER A 52 2.90 12.03 19.35
C SER A 52 4.42 12.21 19.45
N PHE A 53 4.89 13.15 20.29
CA PHE A 53 6.31 13.55 20.36
C PHE A 53 6.88 13.98 18.99
N SER A 54 6.01 14.45 18.11
CA SER A 54 6.39 14.93 16.78
C SER A 54 6.89 16.36 16.88
N ASN A 55 8.18 16.55 16.57
CA ASN A 55 8.71 17.88 16.34
C ASN A 55 8.03 18.51 15.12
N ARG A 56 8.01 19.84 15.05
CA ARG A 56 7.49 20.55 13.88
C ARG A 56 8.39 20.30 12.67
N VAL A 57 7.79 20.01 11.51
CA VAL A 57 8.52 20.03 10.23
C VAL A 57 9.00 21.45 9.93
N THR A 58 10.29 21.60 9.64
CA THR A 58 10.94 22.87 9.27
C THR A 58 11.68 22.73 7.94
N LYS A 59 12.23 23.84 7.44
CA LYS A 59 13.06 23.81 6.23
C LYS A 59 14.32 22.97 6.43
N GLU A 60 14.90 23.02 7.63
CA GLU A 60 16.10 22.27 8.01
C GLU A 60 15.79 20.77 8.03
N THR A 61 14.68 20.34 8.64
CA THR A 61 14.29 18.91 8.61
C THR A 61 13.99 18.43 7.19
N VAL A 62 13.44 19.30 6.33
CA VAL A 62 13.22 19.01 4.91
C VAL A 62 14.55 18.81 4.16
N GLN A 63 15.52 19.70 4.38
CA GLN A 63 16.84 19.60 3.77
C GLN A 63 17.58 18.35 4.25
N GLU A 64 17.56 18.07 5.55
CA GLU A 64 18.14 16.88 6.15
C GLU A 64 17.50 15.60 5.61
N GLY A 65 16.16 15.52 5.61
CA GLY A 65 15.45 14.34 5.13
C GLY A 65 15.70 14.08 3.65
N ARG A 66 15.69 15.13 2.82
CA ARG A 66 16.06 15.04 1.40
C ARG A 66 17.51 14.54 1.22
N ALA A 67 18.46 15.12 1.94
CA ALA A 67 19.87 14.73 1.85
C ALA A 67 20.06 13.25 2.22
N ASN A 68 19.39 12.78 3.28
CA ASN A 68 19.41 11.38 3.69
C ASN A 68 18.89 10.43 2.61
N VAL A 69 17.75 10.76 1.99
CA VAL A 69 17.16 9.97 0.90
C VAL A 69 18.11 9.90 -0.30
N MET A 70 18.68 11.04 -0.70
CA MET A 70 19.62 11.10 -1.82
C MET A 70 20.93 10.36 -1.52
N ALA A 71 21.44 10.43 -0.29
CA ALA A 71 22.62 9.69 0.11
C ALA A 71 22.38 8.16 0.10
N ALA A 72 21.20 7.71 0.50
CA ALA A 72 20.89 6.28 0.61
C ALA A 72 20.46 5.62 -0.72
N PHE A 73 19.75 6.36 -1.56
CA PHE A 73 19.09 5.82 -2.76
C PHE A 73 19.43 6.57 -4.05
N GLY A 74 20.17 7.67 -3.98
CA GLY A 74 20.46 8.55 -5.12
C GLY A 74 21.12 7.87 -6.32
N SER A 75 21.90 6.81 -6.10
CA SER A 75 22.51 6.02 -7.18
C SER A 75 21.49 5.31 -8.08
N HIS A 76 20.27 5.11 -7.60
CA HIS A 76 19.18 4.45 -8.33
C HIS A 76 18.11 5.45 -8.80
N ILE A 77 18.19 6.72 -8.42
CA ILE A 77 17.20 7.74 -8.81
C ILE A 77 17.68 8.40 -10.11
N PRO A 78 16.85 8.44 -11.18
CA PRO A 78 17.21 9.11 -12.42
C PRO A 78 17.58 10.59 -12.21
N ALA A 79 18.56 11.07 -12.98
CA ALA A 79 19.06 12.44 -12.88
C ALA A 79 17.98 13.50 -13.25
N ASP A 80 17.00 13.11 -14.07
CA ASP A 80 15.88 13.92 -14.50
C ASP A 80 14.64 13.80 -13.59
N SER A 81 14.76 13.12 -12.45
CA SER A 81 13.67 13.04 -11.47
C SER A 81 13.27 14.43 -10.96
N ALA A 82 11.99 14.79 -11.09
CA ALA A 82 11.45 16.06 -10.62
C ALA A 82 11.63 16.28 -9.09
N CYS A 83 11.84 15.19 -8.33
CA CYS A 83 12.12 15.25 -6.89
C CYS A 83 13.46 15.90 -6.54
N HIS A 84 14.39 16.03 -7.49
CA HIS A 84 15.62 16.80 -7.30
C HIS A 84 15.34 18.30 -7.18
N SER A 85 14.22 18.81 -7.70
CA SER A 85 13.89 20.23 -7.67
C SER A 85 12.65 20.56 -6.85
N ILE A 86 11.93 19.56 -6.34
CA ILE A 86 10.70 19.79 -5.58
C ILE A 86 11.00 20.58 -4.30
N VAL A 87 10.21 21.61 -4.05
CA VAL A 87 10.26 22.41 -2.82
C VAL A 87 8.96 22.15 -2.05
N PRO A 88 9.01 21.44 -0.92
CA PRO A 88 7.80 21.12 -0.17
C PRO A 88 7.12 22.36 0.41
N VAL A 89 5.79 22.36 0.37
CA VAL A 89 4.94 23.35 1.03
C VAL A 89 4.60 22.83 2.42
N ILE A 90 5.11 23.52 3.46
CA ILE A 90 4.81 23.18 4.85
C ILE A 90 3.58 23.97 5.30
N GLY A 91 2.47 23.30 5.63
CA GLY A 91 1.24 24.01 5.99
C GLY A 91 0.13 23.14 6.54
N PHE A 92 -0.78 23.74 7.31
CA PHE A 92 -1.94 23.08 7.91
C PHE A 92 -3.11 22.90 6.93
N GLN A 93 -3.02 23.49 5.74
CA GLN A 93 -4.02 23.39 4.69
C GLN A 93 -3.43 22.60 3.52
N SER A 94 -4.03 21.45 3.23
CA SER A 94 -3.90 20.78 1.96
C SER A 94 -4.90 21.41 0.97
N PRO A 95 -4.56 21.59 -0.32
CA PRO A 95 -5.54 21.93 -1.35
C PRO A 95 -6.66 20.87 -1.48
N ASP A 96 -6.42 19.64 -0.99
CA ASP A 96 -7.45 18.65 -0.76
C ASP A 96 -7.88 18.68 0.73
N ALA A 97 -8.95 19.44 1.01
CA ALA A 97 -9.51 19.64 2.35
C ALA A 97 -9.94 18.34 3.06
N SER A 98 -9.94 17.20 2.37
CA SER A 98 -10.24 15.88 2.94
C SER A 98 -9.03 15.19 3.60
N THR A 99 -7.81 15.68 3.35
CA THR A 99 -6.56 15.08 3.87
C THR A 99 -5.91 16.01 4.90
N ARG A 100 -5.81 15.55 6.15
CA ARG A 100 -5.08 16.26 7.23
C ARG A 100 -3.64 15.74 7.37
N ASP A 101 -3.07 15.26 6.26
CA ASP A 101 -1.81 14.53 6.23
C ASP A 101 -0.89 15.07 5.14
N SER A 102 0.41 14.80 5.31
CA SER A 102 1.40 15.02 4.27
C SER A 102 1.06 14.17 3.04
N HIS A 103 1.30 14.71 1.85
CA HIS A 103 1.03 14.00 0.60
C HIS A 103 1.78 14.61 -0.58
N LEU A 104 1.82 13.85 -1.65
CA LEU A 104 2.45 14.22 -2.91
C LEU A 104 1.40 14.30 -4.04
N ILE A 105 1.35 15.45 -4.72
CA ILE A 105 0.56 15.62 -5.93
C ILE A 105 1.40 15.20 -7.13
N ARG A 106 0.79 14.41 -8.02
CA ARG A 106 1.38 13.96 -9.28
C ARG A 106 0.53 14.40 -10.46
N GLU A 107 1.20 14.67 -11.59
CA GLU A 107 0.56 14.86 -12.89
C GLU A 107 -0.03 13.55 -13.44
N ARG A 108 -0.79 13.65 -14.54
CA ARG A 108 -1.34 12.47 -15.24
C ARG A 108 -0.27 11.49 -15.74
N ASN A 109 0.93 11.99 -16.03
CA ASN A 109 2.09 11.19 -16.44
C ASN A 109 2.78 10.51 -15.24
N GLY A 110 2.29 10.73 -14.01
CA GLY A 110 2.86 10.20 -12.77
C GLY A 110 4.01 11.02 -12.20
N GLN A 111 4.45 12.10 -12.84
CA GLN A 111 5.54 12.94 -12.31
C GLN A 111 5.08 13.77 -11.11
N PRO A 112 5.88 13.86 -10.04
CA PRO A 112 5.55 14.67 -8.88
C PRO A 112 5.67 16.17 -9.18
N THR A 113 4.68 16.95 -8.74
CA THR A 113 4.64 18.40 -8.95
C THR A 113 4.75 19.17 -7.64
N THR A 114 4.01 18.76 -6.62
CA THR A 114 3.98 19.44 -5.33
C THR A 114 3.97 18.44 -4.20
N MET A 115 4.82 18.66 -3.20
CA MET A 115 4.81 17.93 -1.93
C MET A 115 4.26 18.84 -0.85
N TYR A 116 3.22 18.41 -0.17
CA TYR A 116 2.68 19.10 1.00
C TYR A 116 3.11 18.33 2.25
N LEU A 117 3.70 19.05 3.20
CA LEU A 117 4.13 18.48 4.47
C LEU A 117 3.31 19.10 5.59
N TYR A 118 2.64 18.22 6.33
CA TYR A 118 1.92 18.65 7.50
C TYR A 118 2.91 19.05 8.62
N PRO A 119 2.74 20.20 9.29
CA PRO A 119 3.70 20.68 10.28
C PRO A 119 3.92 19.72 11.45
N PHE A 120 2.90 18.96 11.83
CA PHE A 120 2.94 18.00 12.94
C PHE A 120 2.34 16.68 12.49
N ALA A 121 3.16 15.75 12.00
CA ALA A 121 2.66 14.49 11.50
C ALA A 121 1.95 13.70 12.60
N SER A 122 0.78 13.16 12.26
CA SER A 122 0.09 12.24 13.16
C SER A 122 0.91 10.95 13.22
N ASN A 123 1.52 10.69 14.37
CA ASN A 123 2.19 9.42 14.67
C ASN A 123 3.50 9.17 13.89
N ALA A 124 4.34 10.18 13.68
CA ALA A 124 5.77 9.99 13.39
C ALA A 124 6.51 11.29 13.74
N GLY A 125 7.83 11.21 13.97
CA GLY A 125 8.67 12.38 14.12
C GLY A 125 8.85 13.11 12.78
N ALA A 126 8.98 14.45 12.80
CA ALA A 126 9.12 15.27 11.59
C ALA A 126 10.11 14.73 10.56
N LEU A 127 11.30 14.28 10.99
CA LEU A 127 12.32 13.79 10.07
C LEU A 127 11.87 12.50 9.35
N HIS A 128 11.24 11.57 10.06
CA HIS A 128 10.72 10.33 9.46
C HIS A 128 9.55 10.62 8.50
N THR A 129 8.68 11.58 8.83
CA THR A 129 7.66 12.04 7.89
C THR A 129 8.29 12.60 6.61
N VAL A 130 9.34 13.42 6.72
CA VAL A 130 10.05 13.92 5.54
C VAL A 130 10.65 12.76 4.75
N HIS A 131 11.29 11.78 5.41
CA HIS A 131 11.82 10.58 4.75
C HIS A 131 10.75 9.84 3.95
N HIS A 132 9.62 9.54 4.59
CA HIS A 132 8.49 8.86 4.00
C HIS A 132 7.99 9.59 2.74
N GLU A 133 7.71 10.89 2.84
CA GLU A 133 7.19 11.65 1.70
C GLU A 133 8.22 11.83 0.57
N TYR A 134 9.51 11.94 0.90
CA TYR A 134 10.54 11.99 -0.14
C TYR A 134 10.75 10.63 -0.82
N VAL A 135 10.62 9.51 -0.10
CA VAL A 135 10.64 8.17 -0.72
C VAL A 135 9.43 8.00 -1.64
N HIS A 136 8.25 8.47 -1.22
CA HIS A 136 7.09 8.57 -2.11
C HIS A 136 7.43 9.41 -3.33
N CYS A 137 8.06 10.58 -3.17
CA CYS A 137 8.46 11.43 -4.29
C CYS A 137 9.32 10.65 -5.29
N VAL A 138 10.44 10.10 -4.81
CA VAL A 138 11.45 9.47 -5.66
C VAL A 138 11.04 8.09 -6.18
N THR A 139 9.84 7.61 -5.83
CA THR A 139 9.26 6.41 -6.45
C THR A 139 9.10 6.66 -7.95
N HIS A 140 9.71 5.79 -8.76
CA HIS A 140 9.71 5.95 -10.20
C HIS A 140 8.29 5.84 -10.78
N PRO A 141 7.87 6.74 -11.70
CA PRO A 141 6.53 6.69 -12.30
C PRO A 141 6.21 5.37 -13.00
N GLY A 142 7.22 4.71 -13.57
CA GLY A 142 7.08 3.36 -14.15
C GLY A 142 6.69 2.30 -13.13
N PHE A 143 7.29 2.32 -11.94
CA PHE A 143 6.93 1.42 -10.84
C PHE A 143 5.53 1.74 -10.29
N ASP A 144 5.27 3.01 -10.00
CA ASP A 144 3.95 3.49 -9.53
C ASP A 144 2.83 3.08 -10.50
N LYS A 145 3.03 3.29 -11.80
CA LYS A 145 2.08 2.86 -12.85
C LYS A 145 1.89 1.33 -12.88
N ALA A 146 2.95 0.56 -12.70
CA ALA A 146 2.86 -0.90 -12.68
C ALA A 146 2.05 -1.39 -11.49
N ILE A 147 2.29 -0.85 -10.28
CA ILE A 147 1.59 -1.28 -9.07
C ILE A 147 0.15 -0.77 -9.00
N ARG A 148 -0.18 0.40 -9.58
CA ARG A 148 -1.55 0.98 -9.61
C ARG A 148 -2.59 0.08 -10.27
N LYS A 149 -2.16 -0.90 -11.06
CA LYS A 149 -3.04 -1.93 -11.65
C LYS A 149 -3.44 -3.01 -10.65
N SER A 150 -2.79 -3.08 -9.49
CA SER A 150 -3.14 -3.98 -8.40
C SER A 150 -4.25 -3.41 -7.53
N GLU A 151 -5.17 -4.26 -7.08
CA GLU A 151 -6.11 -3.93 -5.99
C GLU A 151 -5.39 -3.58 -4.66
N HIS A 152 -4.11 -3.89 -4.54
CA HIS A 152 -3.28 -3.62 -3.36
C HIS A 152 -2.34 -2.42 -3.54
N TRP A 153 -2.47 -1.64 -4.60
CA TRP A 153 -1.47 -0.62 -4.93
C TRP A 153 -1.16 0.35 -3.79
N ARG A 154 -2.18 0.78 -3.02
CA ARG A 154 -2.00 1.68 -1.87
C ARG A 154 -1.15 1.03 -0.80
N THR A 155 -1.52 -0.18 -0.35
CA THR A 155 -0.78 -0.84 0.73
C THR A 155 0.59 -1.28 0.30
N LEU A 156 0.79 -1.63 -0.98
CA LEU A 156 2.12 -1.93 -1.53
C LEU A 156 3.02 -0.69 -1.56
N ASN A 157 2.49 0.45 -2.03
CA ASN A 157 3.23 1.70 -2.07
C ASN A 157 3.60 2.19 -0.66
N GLU A 158 2.65 2.26 0.27
CA GLU A 158 2.91 2.66 1.66
C GLU A 158 3.88 1.71 2.37
N ALA A 159 3.74 0.39 2.17
CA ALA A 159 4.62 -0.59 2.81
C ALA A 159 6.08 -0.43 2.38
N LEU A 160 6.32 -0.23 1.09
CA LEU A 160 7.66 -0.04 0.53
C LEU A 160 8.23 1.32 0.93
N THR A 161 7.42 2.37 0.86
CA THR A 161 7.84 3.72 1.27
C THR A 161 8.27 3.74 2.73
N GLU A 162 7.44 3.18 3.61
CA GLU A 162 7.74 3.10 5.04
C GLU A 162 9.00 2.25 5.29
N TYR A 163 9.09 1.08 4.65
CA TYR A 163 10.24 0.19 4.77
C TYR A 163 11.56 0.86 4.36
N PHE A 164 11.57 1.68 3.31
CA PHE A 164 12.76 2.43 2.92
C PHE A 164 13.03 3.63 3.83
N ALA A 165 11.99 4.34 4.28
CA ALA A 165 12.13 5.44 5.24
C ALA A 165 12.76 4.96 6.57
N ASP A 166 12.37 3.77 7.04
CA ASP A 166 12.95 3.16 8.23
C ASP A 166 14.46 2.88 8.14
N GLN A 167 14.99 2.69 6.93
CA GLN A 167 16.42 2.46 6.72
C GLN A 167 17.25 3.74 6.85
N LEU A 168 16.61 4.92 6.88
CA LEU A 168 17.28 6.23 6.95
C LEU A 168 17.64 6.63 8.39
N PRO A 169 18.59 7.56 8.61
CA PRO A 169 18.98 7.97 9.96
C PRO A 169 17.82 8.57 10.78
N GLY A 170 17.66 8.17 12.04
CA GLY A 170 16.61 8.74 12.90
C GLY A 170 16.45 7.97 14.21
N SER A 171 15.82 8.60 15.21
CA SER A 171 15.57 7.94 16.49
C SER A 171 14.45 6.89 16.34
N TRP A 172 14.55 5.78 17.06
CA TRP A 172 13.55 4.70 16.97
C TRP A 172 12.14 5.17 17.38
N ILE A 173 12.02 6.04 18.39
CA ILE A 173 10.74 6.63 18.81
C ILE A 173 10.17 7.52 17.70
N GLY A 174 11.02 8.30 17.03
CA GLY A 174 10.60 9.19 15.95
C GLY A 174 10.19 8.46 14.67
N LYS A 175 10.51 7.16 14.55
CA LYS A 175 10.08 6.31 13.42
C LYS A 175 8.80 5.54 13.69
N LEU A 176 8.37 5.43 14.95
CA LEU A 176 7.14 4.72 15.28
C LEU A 176 5.92 5.43 14.71
N GLY A 177 5.16 4.72 13.89
CA GLY A 177 3.94 5.27 13.32
C GLY A 177 2.83 4.28 12.96
N VAL A 178 1.79 4.79 12.30
CA VAL A 178 0.56 4.01 12.01
C VAL A 178 0.90 2.74 11.24
N TYR A 179 1.86 2.83 10.31
CA TYR A 179 2.27 1.73 9.45
C TYR A 179 2.97 0.58 10.20
N ASP A 180 3.52 0.80 11.40
CA ASP A 180 4.05 -0.28 12.25
C ASP A 180 2.95 -1.23 12.76
N PHE A 181 1.72 -0.72 12.85
CA PHE A 181 0.57 -1.46 13.36
C PHE A 181 -0.40 -1.89 12.26
N SER A 182 -0.30 -1.30 11.07
CA SER A 182 -1.10 -1.66 9.91
C SER A 182 -0.83 -3.10 9.45
N LYS A 183 -1.92 -3.81 9.12
CA LYS A 183 -1.89 -5.20 8.63
C LYS A 183 -2.60 -5.31 7.28
N LEU A 184 -2.08 -6.19 6.44
CA LEU A 184 -2.74 -6.70 5.25
C LEU A 184 -3.92 -7.62 5.65
N ALA A 185 -4.81 -7.90 4.70
CA ALA A 185 -5.98 -8.76 4.93
C ALA A 185 -5.60 -10.19 5.40
N ASN A 186 -4.43 -10.68 4.98
CA ASN A 186 -3.86 -11.95 5.43
C ASN A 186 -3.19 -11.88 6.82
N GLY A 187 -3.32 -10.76 7.54
CA GLY A 187 -2.78 -10.54 8.89
C GLY A 187 -1.31 -10.14 8.95
N LYS A 188 -0.58 -10.15 7.82
CA LYS A 188 0.83 -9.74 7.75
C LYS A 188 0.98 -8.23 7.97
N ARG A 189 1.96 -7.80 8.75
CA ARG A 189 2.27 -6.35 8.91
C ARG A 189 2.84 -5.78 7.61
N LEU A 190 2.51 -4.54 7.27
CA LEU A 190 2.97 -3.92 6.00
C LEU A 190 4.49 -3.94 5.86
N LYS A 191 5.22 -3.46 6.87
CA LYS A 191 6.70 -3.44 6.85
C LYS A 191 7.31 -4.84 6.75
N ALA A 192 6.67 -5.84 7.36
CA ALA A 192 7.13 -7.23 7.26
C ALA A 192 6.94 -7.78 5.83
N ALA A 193 5.84 -7.41 5.16
CA ALA A 193 5.61 -7.76 3.76
C ALA A 193 6.66 -7.13 2.84
N ALA A 194 7.00 -5.85 3.04
CA ALA A 194 8.05 -5.18 2.28
C ALA A 194 9.45 -5.78 2.54
N ALA A 195 9.77 -6.11 3.79
CA ALA A 195 11.03 -6.79 4.13
C ALA A 195 11.14 -8.18 3.49
N GLU A 196 10.05 -8.95 3.49
CA GLU A 196 9.99 -10.27 2.81
C GLU A 196 10.12 -10.12 1.30
N LEU A 197 9.55 -9.07 0.72
CA LEU A 197 9.68 -8.76 -0.70
C LEU A 197 11.14 -8.47 -1.05
N GLU A 198 11.83 -7.62 -0.27
CA GLU A 198 13.28 -7.37 -0.45
C GLU A 198 14.09 -8.66 -0.29
N ALA A 199 13.80 -9.47 0.74
CA ALA A 199 14.50 -10.73 0.97
C ALA A 199 14.32 -11.73 -0.17
N THR A 200 13.18 -11.70 -0.87
CA THR A 200 12.86 -12.64 -1.94
C THR A 200 13.41 -12.18 -3.29
N VAL A 201 13.23 -10.91 -3.66
CA VAL A 201 13.71 -10.39 -4.97
C VAL A 201 15.17 -9.94 -4.93
N GLY A 202 15.70 -9.65 -3.74
CA GLY A 202 17.00 -9.04 -3.54
C GLY A 202 16.94 -7.51 -3.53
N LYS A 203 17.75 -6.92 -2.64
CA LYS A 203 17.88 -5.47 -2.42
C LYS A 203 18.09 -4.67 -3.71
N GLU A 204 18.99 -5.09 -4.57
CA GLU A 204 19.30 -4.37 -5.81
C GLU A 204 18.15 -4.42 -6.82
N VAL A 205 17.46 -5.55 -6.94
CA VAL A 205 16.29 -5.69 -7.81
C VAL A 205 15.17 -4.78 -7.30
N LEU A 206 14.88 -4.80 -5.99
CA LEU A 206 13.84 -3.97 -5.42
C LEU A 206 14.12 -2.47 -5.62
N ARG A 207 15.36 -2.03 -5.42
CA ARG A 207 15.76 -0.62 -5.60
C ARG A 207 15.74 -0.19 -7.08
N LYS A 208 16.19 -1.05 -8.00
CA LYS A 208 16.08 -0.78 -9.45
C LYS A 208 14.63 -0.71 -9.91
N ALA A 209 13.76 -1.56 -9.38
CA ALA A 209 12.33 -1.48 -9.67
C ALA A 209 11.75 -0.17 -9.13
N PHE A 210 11.92 0.09 -7.83
CA PHE A 210 11.24 1.16 -7.10
C PHE A 210 11.75 2.57 -7.46
N PHE A 211 13.07 2.77 -7.51
CA PHE A 211 13.69 4.09 -7.72
C PHE A 211 14.10 4.34 -9.17
N ALA A 212 14.62 3.31 -9.87
CA ALA A 212 15.15 3.47 -11.23
C ALA A 212 14.10 3.20 -12.32
N GLY A 213 13.03 2.47 -11.99
CA GLY A 213 12.01 2.09 -12.96
C GLY A 213 12.42 1.01 -13.96
N ASP A 214 13.42 0.19 -13.61
CA ASP A 214 13.92 -0.88 -14.49
C ASP A 214 12.78 -1.87 -14.81
N PRO A 215 12.37 -2.03 -16.09
CA PRO A 215 11.22 -2.86 -16.44
C PRO A 215 11.37 -4.34 -16.04
N GLN A 216 12.58 -4.89 -16.12
CA GLN A 216 12.83 -6.28 -15.77
C GLN A 216 12.75 -6.48 -14.25
N ALA A 217 13.28 -5.53 -13.48
CA ALA A 217 13.16 -5.54 -12.03
C ALA A 217 11.71 -5.32 -11.56
N ILE A 218 10.97 -4.41 -12.22
CA ILE A 218 9.53 -4.22 -11.96
C ILE A 218 8.79 -5.55 -12.14
N SER A 219 9.02 -6.24 -13.27
CA SER A 219 8.37 -7.52 -13.55
C SER A 219 8.65 -8.57 -12.47
N GLN A 220 9.91 -8.69 -12.02
CA GLN A 220 10.28 -9.60 -10.93
C GLN A 220 9.58 -9.24 -9.61
N VAL A 221 9.56 -7.94 -9.26
CA VAL A 221 8.91 -7.46 -8.04
C VAL A 221 7.40 -7.72 -8.09
N THR A 222 6.73 -7.38 -9.20
CA THR A 222 5.29 -7.59 -9.32
C THR A 222 4.89 -9.05 -9.33
N ASP A 223 5.76 -9.94 -9.83
CA ASP A 223 5.53 -11.38 -9.74
C ASP A 223 5.64 -11.86 -8.29
N VAL A 224 6.69 -11.49 -7.55
CA VAL A 224 6.85 -11.89 -6.14
C VAL A 224 5.79 -11.28 -5.23
N VAL A 225 5.30 -10.07 -5.51
CA VAL A 225 4.18 -9.45 -4.79
C VAL A 225 2.99 -10.40 -4.71
N LEU A 226 2.77 -11.24 -5.73
CA LEU A 226 1.70 -12.24 -5.70
C LEU A 226 1.82 -13.13 -4.46
N ASP A 227 2.99 -13.60 -4.06
CA ASP A 227 3.13 -14.54 -2.93
C ASP A 227 2.94 -13.90 -1.56
N ILE A 228 3.17 -12.59 -1.48
CA ILE A 228 3.27 -11.88 -0.21
C ILE A 228 1.97 -11.12 0.11
N TRP A 229 1.40 -10.45 -0.90
CA TRP A 229 0.14 -9.73 -0.74
C TRP A 229 -1.05 -10.69 -0.85
N PRO A 230 -2.20 -10.34 -0.22
CA PRO A 230 -3.42 -11.12 -0.40
C PRO A 230 -3.78 -11.29 -1.87
N LYS A 231 -4.39 -12.43 -2.24
CA LYS A 231 -4.75 -12.68 -3.63
C LYS A 231 -6.08 -12.01 -3.92
N ARG A 232 -6.02 -10.89 -4.65
CA ARG A 232 -7.20 -10.21 -5.21
C ARG A 232 -7.13 -10.21 -6.72
N PRO A 233 -8.24 -10.53 -7.41
CA PRO A 233 -8.28 -10.40 -8.85
C PRO A 233 -8.19 -8.92 -9.21
N ASN A 234 -7.27 -8.57 -10.10
CA ASN A 234 -7.19 -7.22 -10.64
C ASN A 234 -8.30 -7.04 -11.68
N PHE A 235 -8.96 -5.89 -11.67
CA PHE A 235 -10.01 -5.59 -12.66
C PHE A 235 -9.53 -5.63 -14.11
N SER A 236 -8.21 -5.58 -14.36
CA SER A 236 -7.61 -5.79 -15.67
C SER A 236 -7.76 -7.22 -16.19
N ALA A 237 -7.93 -8.22 -15.32
CA ALA A 237 -8.16 -9.62 -15.71
C ALA A 237 -9.50 -9.79 -16.45
N TRP A 238 -10.54 -9.10 -15.98
CA TRP A 238 -11.89 -9.21 -16.56
C TRP A 238 -11.97 -8.94 -18.07
N PRO A 239 -11.48 -7.80 -18.60
CA PRO A 239 -11.48 -7.56 -20.04
C PRO A 239 -10.56 -8.51 -20.81
N MET A 240 -9.56 -9.13 -20.19
CA MET A 240 -8.69 -10.12 -20.87
C MET A 240 -9.45 -11.39 -21.24
N VAL A 241 -10.40 -11.83 -20.40
CA VAL A 241 -11.23 -13.01 -20.67
C VAL A 241 -12.03 -12.88 -21.97
N ARG A 242 -12.43 -11.66 -22.35
CA ARG A 242 -13.20 -11.41 -23.58
C ARG A 242 -12.45 -11.79 -24.86
N TRP A 243 -11.13 -11.84 -24.81
CA TRP A 243 -10.28 -12.20 -25.94
C TRP A 243 -10.02 -13.70 -26.06
N LEU A 244 -10.54 -14.50 -25.11
CA LEU A 244 -10.44 -15.95 -25.14
C LEU A 244 -11.64 -16.61 -25.85
N PRO A 245 -11.50 -17.89 -26.28
CA PRO A 245 -12.59 -18.63 -26.89
C PRO A 245 -13.87 -18.60 -26.06
N ARG A 246 -15.03 -18.46 -26.73
CA ARG A 246 -16.33 -18.26 -26.07
C ARG A 246 -16.66 -19.33 -25.03
N HIS A 247 -16.29 -20.59 -25.28
CA HIS A 247 -16.57 -21.69 -24.36
C HIS A 247 -15.79 -21.59 -23.03
N GLN A 248 -14.72 -20.77 -22.98
CA GLN A 248 -13.94 -20.55 -21.76
C GLN A 248 -14.44 -19.35 -20.93
N GLN A 249 -15.17 -18.43 -21.56
CA GLN A 249 -15.45 -17.10 -20.99
C GLN A 249 -16.28 -17.16 -19.71
N GLN A 250 -17.35 -17.96 -19.69
CA GLN A 250 -18.21 -18.06 -18.51
C GLN A 250 -17.46 -18.66 -17.32
N ALA A 251 -16.70 -19.75 -17.53
CA ALA A 251 -15.90 -20.37 -16.47
C ALA A 251 -14.88 -19.38 -15.86
N LEU A 252 -14.15 -18.65 -16.71
CA LEU A 252 -13.19 -17.63 -16.27
C LEU A 252 -13.88 -16.44 -15.58
N GLY A 253 -15.05 -16.02 -16.06
CA GLY A 253 -15.85 -14.98 -15.44
C GLY A 253 -16.39 -15.37 -14.06
N GLU A 254 -16.93 -16.58 -13.93
CA GLU A 254 -17.43 -17.11 -12.64
C GLU A 254 -16.26 -17.31 -11.67
N CYS A 255 -15.10 -17.73 -12.18
CA CYS A 255 -13.88 -17.86 -11.40
C CYS A 255 -13.37 -16.50 -10.87
N PHE A 256 -13.41 -15.45 -11.68
CA PHE A 256 -13.09 -14.08 -11.24
C PHE A 256 -14.00 -13.66 -10.07
N VAL A 257 -15.32 -13.90 -10.18
CA VAL A 257 -16.28 -13.61 -9.10
C VAL A 257 -15.96 -14.41 -7.83
N GLY A 258 -15.71 -15.71 -7.98
CA GLY A 258 -15.33 -16.59 -6.88
C GLY A 258 -14.06 -16.11 -6.15
N LEU A 259 -13.04 -15.67 -6.90
CA LEU A 259 -11.80 -15.18 -6.34
C LEU A 259 -11.96 -13.85 -5.59
N SER A 260 -12.84 -12.94 -6.05
CA SER A 260 -13.15 -11.71 -5.30
C SER A 260 -13.74 -12.00 -3.92
N LEU A 261 -14.52 -13.08 -3.81
CA LEU A 261 -15.16 -13.50 -2.55
C LEU A 261 -14.16 -14.11 -1.56
N LEU A 262 -13.11 -14.77 -2.03
CA LEU A 262 -12.08 -15.38 -1.15
C LEU A 262 -11.37 -14.37 -0.26
N ASP A 263 -11.14 -13.15 -0.75
CA ASP A 263 -10.44 -12.13 0.04
C ASP A 263 -11.38 -11.05 0.60
N GLN A 264 -12.34 -10.56 -0.19
CA GLN A 264 -13.18 -9.43 0.23
C GLN A 264 -14.46 -9.85 0.93
N GLN A 265 -14.85 -11.13 0.83
CA GLN A 265 -16.19 -11.62 1.16
C GLN A 265 -17.30 -10.77 0.52
N LYS A 266 -17.00 -10.19 -0.64
CA LYS A 266 -17.86 -9.30 -1.40
C LYS A 266 -17.78 -9.65 -2.88
N LEU A 267 -18.91 -9.51 -3.55
CA LEU A 267 -18.97 -9.61 -5.00
C LEU A 267 -18.21 -8.45 -5.65
N PRO A 268 -17.71 -8.62 -6.89
CA PRO A 268 -17.11 -7.51 -7.62
C PRO A 268 -18.09 -6.35 -7.76
N THR A 269 -17.60 -5.12 -7.69
CA THR A 269 -18.39 -3.95 -7.99
C THR A 269 -18.39 -3.68 -9.49
N THR A 270 -19.56 -3.35 -10.04
CA THR A 270 -19.66 -2.88 -11.42
C THR A 270 -18.90 -1.56 -11.57
N SER A 271 -18.09 -1.44 -12.61
CA SER A 271 -17.36 -0.21 -12.93
C SER A 271 -17.36 0.02 -14.45
N HIS A 272 -16.86 1.16 -14.91
CA HIS A 272 -16.83 1.51 -16.34
C HIS A 272 -16.20 0.42 -17.23
N SER A 273 -15.30 -0.42 -16.69
CA SER A 273 -14.60 -1.48 -17.41
C SER A 273 -15.05 -2.91 -17.07
N VAL A 274 -15.97 -3.08 -16.11
CA VAL A 274 -16.35 -4.41 -15.59
C VAL A 274 -17.86 -4.48 -15.42
N TRP A 275 -18.52 -5.15 -16.36
CA TRP A 275 -19.96 -5.44 -16.33
C TRP A 275 -20.16 -6.95 -16.32
N ALA A 276 -20.99 -7.44 -15.40
CA ALA A 276 -21.24 -8.88 -15.27
C ALA A 276 -21.72 -9.50 -16.60
N SER A 277 -22.61 -8.80 -17.31
CA SER A 277 -23.18 -9.21 -18.60
C SER A 277 -22.18 -9.37 -19.74
N GLN A 278 -20.93 -8.93 -19.58
CA GLN A 278 -19.88 -9.12 -20.59
C GLN A 278 -19.40 -10.57 -20.67
N LEU A 279 -19.42 -11.29 -19.55
CA LEU A 279 -18.89 -12.67 -19.45
C LEU A 279 -19.88 -13.64 -18.82
N LEU A 280 -20.89 -13.14 -18.11
CA LEU A 280 -21.83 -13.93 -17.33
C LEU A 280 -23.26 -13.70 -17.81
N PRO A 281 -24.16 -14.69 -17.69
CA PRO A 281 -25.57 -14.57 -18.10
C PRO A 281 -26.42 -13.80 -17.07
N VAL A 282 -25.88 -12.73 -16.47
CA VAL A 282 -26.55 -11.84 -15.51
C VAL A 282 -26.26 -10.38 -15.83
N TRP A 283 -27.19 -9.48 -15.51
CA TRP A 283 -27.02 -8.05 -15.81
C TRP A 283 -25.98 -7.38 -14.89
N THR A 284 -26.06 -7.66 -13.59
CA THR A 284 -25.17 -7.12 -12.55
C THR A 284 -24.68 -8.24 -11.64
N PHE A 285 -23.55 -8.01 -10.96
CA PHE A 285 -23.05 -8.96 -9.95
C PHE A 285 -24.02 -9.14 -8.79
N ASP A 286 -24.80 -8.12 -8.42
CA ASP A 286 -25.83 -8.20 -7.36
C ASP A 286 -26.95 -9.20 -7.67
N SER A 287 -27.07 -9.63 -8.93
CA SER A 287 -28.02 -10.66 -9.34
C SER A 287 -27.56 -12.08 -8.95
N ILE A 288 -26.31 -12.24 -8.51
CA ILE A 288 -25.74 -13.51 -8.07
C ILE A 288 -26.19 -13.78 -6.63
N SER A 289 -26.98 -14.84 -6.43
CA SER A 289 -27.44 -15.24 -5.10
C SER A 289 -26.29 -15.69 -4.20
N LYS A 290 -26.48 -15.65 -2.87
CA LYS A 290 -25.48 -16.13 -1.90
C LYS A 290 -25.03 -17.57 -2.15
N GLN A 291 -25.95 -18.45 -2.54
CA GLN A 291 -25.64 -19.86 -2.84
C GLN A 291 -24.83 -20.02 -4.13
N GLN A 292 -25.07 -19.18 -5.14
CA GLN A 292 -24.25 -19.16 -6.36
C GLN A 292 -22.85 -18.60 -6.05
N ALA A 293 -22.78 -17.49 -5.33
CA ALA A 293 -21.53 -16.87 -4.90
C ALA A 293 -20.65 -17.86 -4.12
N GLN A 294 -21.22 -18.58 -3.15
CA GLN A 294 -20.49 -19.58 -2.38
C GLN A 294 -19.95 -20.72 -3.26
N ARG A 295 -20.75 -21.23 -4.20
CA ARG A 295 -20.30 -22.27 -5.14
C ARG A 295 -19.18 -21.78 -6.06
N MET A 296 -19.22 -20.53 -6.51
CA MET A 296 -18.14 -19.93 -7.30
C MET A 296 -16.87 -19.79 -6.45
N GLN A 297 -17.00 -19.38 -5.19
CA GLN A 297 -15.89 -19.25 -4.26
C GLN A 297 -15.19 -20.59 -4.02
N GLU A 298 -15.95 -21.64 -3.71
CA GLU A 298 -15.43 -23.01 -3.50
C GLU A 298 -14.70 -23.53 -4.76
N GLN A 299 -15.31 -23.38 -5.94
CA GLN A 299 -14.67 -23.79 -7.20
C GLN A 299 -13.44 -22.94 -7.55
N ALA A 300 -13.42 -21.64 -7.23
CA ALA A 300 -12.26 -20.79 -7.44
C ALA A 300 -11.09 -21.18 -6.53
N GLU A 301 -11.35 -21.59 -5.29
CA GLU A 301 -10.34 -22.12 -4.38
C GLU A 301 -9.77 -23.44 -4.90
N GLU A 302 -10.62 -24.36 -5.36
CA GLU A 302 -10.17 -25.62 -5.95
C GLU A 302 -9.37 -25.40 -7.25
N ALA A 303 -9.82 -24.50 -8.13
CA ALA A 303 -9.07 -24.10 -9.32
C ALA A 303 -7.69 -23.54 -8.97
N ARG A 304 -7.63 -22.66 -7.97
CA ARG A 304 -6.37 -22.09 -7.50
C ARG A 304 -5.42 -23.15 -6.97
N ASN A 305 -5.92 -24.12 -6.18
CA ASN A 305 -5.13 -25.24 -5.69
C ASN A 305 -4.64 -26.16 -6.81
N ARG A 306 -5.45 -26.34 -7.87
CA ARG A 306 -5.11 -27.15 -9.03
C ARG A 306 -4.03 -26.51 -9.91
N PHE A 307 -4.21 -25.24 -10.26
CA PHE A 307 -3.39 -24.56 -11.26
C PHE A 307 -2.22 -23.78 -10.65
N GLY A 308 -2.24 -23.48 -9.34
CA GLY A 308 -1.15 -22.83 -8.63
C GLY A 308 -0.77 -21.45 -9.20
N ARG A 309 0.53 -21.22 -9.39
CA ARG A 309 1.09 -19.93 -9.83
C ARG A 309 0.49 -19.39 -11.14
N PRO A 310 0.27 -20.20 -12.21
CA PRO A 310 -0.49 -19.78 -13.39
C PRO A 310 -1.85 -19.16 -13.08
N PHE A 311 -2.60 -19.69 -12.12
CA PHE A 311 -3.88 -19.12 -11.71
C PHE A 311 -3.73 -17.73 -11.10
N ASP A 312 -2.81 -17.61 -10.14
CA ASP A 312 -2.53 -16.32 -9.50
C ASP A 312 -2.03 -15.29 -10.53
N ARG A 313 -1.23 -15.71 -11.52
CA ARG A 313 -0.79 -14.82 -12.60
C ARG A 313 -1.93 -14.38 -13.50
N ALA A 314 -2.85 -15.28 -13.84
CA ALA A 314 -3.99 -14.98 -14.69
C ALA A 314 -4.89 -13.89 -14.09
N PHE A 315 -5.17 -13.97 -12.79
CA PHE A 315 -6.16 -13.09 -12.17
C PHE A 315 -5.55 -11.94 -11.36
N CYS A 316 -4.42 -12.16 -10.69
CA CYS A 316 -3.89 -11.23 -9.67
C CYS A 316 -2.64 -10.46 -10.12
N HIS A 317 -2.01 -10.81 -11.26
CA HIS A 317 -0.81 -10.11 -11.74
C HIS A 317 -1.14 -8.72 -12.31
N THR A 318 -0.23 -7.77 -12.18
CA THR A 318 -0.46 -6.38 -12.62
C THR A 318 -0.17 -6.14 -14.09
N ASP A 319 0.65 -6.99 -14.70
CA ASP A 319 0.97 -6.95 -16.13
C ASP A 319 -0.09 -7.69 -16.97
N PRO A 320 -0.83 -7.00 -17.86
CA PRO A 320 -1.82 -7.61 -18.74
C PRO A 320 -1.27 -8.69 -19.67
N GLU A 321 -0.01 -8.59 -20.11
CA GLU A 321 0.59 -9.59 -20.99
C GLU A 321 0.81 -10.91 -20.24
N VAL A 322 1.30 -10.82 -19.00
CA VAL A 322 1.45 -11.96 -18.09
C VAL A 322 0.08 -12.56 -17.75
N GLN A 323 -0.93 -11.72 -17.49
CA GLN A 323 -2.29 -12.18 -17.25
C GLN A 323 -2.83 -12.94 -18.47
N ALA A 324 -2.73 -12.37 -19.67
CA ALA A 324 -3.23 -12.99 -20.90
C ALA A 324 -2.55 -14.34 -21.18
N ALA A 325 -1.22 -14.40 -21.08
CA ALA A 325 -0.47 -15.65 -21.27
C ALA A 325 -0.85 -16.72 -20.23
N ALA A 326 -1.02 -16.33 -18.97
CA ALA A 326 -1.45 -17.23 -17.91
C ALA A 326 -2.91 -17.70 -18.09
N MET A 327 -3.81 -16.82 -18.54
CA MET A 327 -5.19 -17.18 -18.87
C MET A 327 -5.26 -18.17 -20.04
N GLN A 328 -4.44 -17.99 -21.08
CA GLN A 328 -4.32 -18.96 -22.18
C GLN A 328 -3.82 -20.33 -21.68
N THR A 329 -2.93 -20.33 -20.69
CA THR A 329 -2.37 -21.54 -20.10
C THR A 329 -3.42 -22.35 -19.33
N ILE A 330 -4.30 -21.69 -18.56
CA ILE A 330 -5.29 -22.37 -17.70
C ILE A 330 -6.67 -22.52 -18.35
N GLY A 331 -7.01 -21.71 -19.35
CA GLY A 331 -8.39 -21.48 -19.79
C GLY A 331 -9.12 -22.74 -20.30
N GLU A 332 -8.46 -23.55 -21.12
CA GLU A 332 -9.08 -24.75 -21.69
C GLU A 332 -9.33 -25.84 -20.64
N GLU A 333 -8.39 -26.02 -19.71
CA GLU A 333 -8.56 -26.99 -18.63
C GLU A 333 -9.56 -26.50 -17.59
N LEU A 334 -9.50 -25.22 -17.23
CA LEU A 334 -10.49 -24.60 -16.34
C LEU A 334 -11.88 -24.77 -16.91
N ALA A 335 -12.11 -24.46 -18.19
CA ALA A 335 -13.42 -24.58 -18.83
C ALA A 335 -13.96 -26.02 -18.87
N ARG A 336 -13.09 -27.02 -19.05
CA ARG A 336 -13.50 -28.45 -19.02
C ARG A 336 -13.84 -28.94 -17.61
N TRP A 337 -13.16 -28.41 -16.61
CA TRP A 337 -13.32 -28.83 -15.22
C TRP A 337 -14.43 -28.06 -14.48
N TRP A 338 -14.62 -26.79 -14.83
CA TRP A 338 -15.55 -25.89 -14.15
C TRP A 338 -17.00 -26.33 -14.33
N LYS A 339 -17.73 -26.43 -13.22
CA LYS A 339 -19.17 -26.68 -13.23
C LYS A 339 -19.89 -25.35 -13.22
N THR A 340 -20.46 -25.00 -14.36
CA THR A 340 -21.23 -23.77 -14.54
C THR A 340 -22.23 -23.55 -13.41
N VAL A 341 -22.18 -22.36 -12.81
CA VAL A 341 -23.02 -21.98 -11.67
C VAL A 341 -24.22 -21.13 -12.10
N LEU A 342 -24.04 -20.24 -13.09
CA LEU A 342 -25.08 -19.34 -13.60
C LEU A 342 -25.83 -19.87 -14.82
#